data_AF-F4SYE6-F1
#
_entry.id   AF-F4SYE6-F1
#
_cell.length_a   1.000
_cell.length_b   1.000
_cell.length_c   1.000
_cell.angle_alpha   90.00
_cell.angle_beta   90.00
_cell.angle_gamma   90.00
#
_symmetry.space_group_name_H-M   'P 1'
#
loop_
_entity.id
_entity.type
_entity.pdbx_description
1 polymer ?
#
loop_
_entity_poly.entity_id
_entity_poly.type
_entity_poly.pdbx_seq_one_letter_code
_entity_poly.pdbx_strand_id
1 'polypeptide(L)'
;MNGTTHYENANFLRELAENLPRILPESSTDKSALLQLLTNEELAWAVYDEQVRAKVAAARADKRPGMSIAQLRQQGPAGAFEQKLTVSTADKE
;
A
#
# COMPACT_ATOMS: atom_id res chain seq x y z
N MET A 1 -14.87 -4.37 6.55
CA MET A 1 -15.33 -3.07 6.03
C MET A 1 -14.13 -2.15 5.99
N ASN A 2 -13.21 -2.35 5.04
CA ASN A 2 -11.89 -1.70 5.10
C ASN A 2 -11.45 -1.11 3.74
N GLY A 3 -11.90 -1.70 2.62
CA GLY A 3 -11.54 -1.17 1.29
C GLY A 3 -12.26 0.14 0.94
N THR A 4 -13.50 0.34 1.39
CA THR A 4 -14.29 1.54 1.04
C THR A 4 -13.84 2.79 1.78
N THR A 5 -13.35 2.64 3.02
CA THR A 5 -12.93 3.75 3.88
C THR A 5 -11.77 4.55 3.29
N HIS A 6 -10.77 3.90 2.68
CA HIS A 6 -9.66 4.59 2.04
C HIS A 6 -10.11 5.43 0.83
N TYR A 7 -11.05 4.92 0.03
CA TYR A 7 -11.63 5.69 -1.08
C TYR A 7 -12.48 6.87 -0.61
N GLU A 8 -13.25 6.69 0.48
CA GLU A 8 -14.03 7.75 1.11
C GLU A 8 -13.11 8.86 1.64
N ASN A 9 -12.02 8.49 2.32
CA ASN A 9 -11.02 9.44 2.83
C ASN A 9 -10.34 10.20 1.69
N ALA A 10 -9.93 9.50 0.62
CA ALA A 10 -9.33 10.14 -0.56
C ALA A 10 -10.27 11.17 -1.20
N ASN A 11 -11.56 10.84 -1.31
CA ASN A 11 -12.55 11.79 -1.84
C ASN A 11 -12.73 13.00 -0.93
N PHE A 12 -12.83 12.79 0.39
CA PHE A 12 -12.93 13.88 1.35
C PHE A 12 -11.72 14.82 1.29
N LEU A 13 -10.50 14.28 1.27
CA LEU A 13 -9.27 15.06 1.21
C LEU A 13 -9.16 15.88 -0.08
N ARG A 14 -9.59 15.31 -1.21
CA ARG A 14 -9.65 16.00 -2.50
C ARG A 14 -10.63 17.16 -2.46
N GLU A 15 -11.86 16.93 -2.01
CA GLU A 15 -12.88 17.97 -1.87
C GLU A 15 -12.43 19.08 -0.92
N LEU A 16 -11.76 18.71 0.17
CA LEU A 16 -11.19 19.68 1.11
C LEU A 16 -10.08 20.51 0.44
N ALA A 17 -9.18 19.89 -0.32
CA ALA A 17 -8.11 20.59 -1.05
C ALA A 17 -8.65 21.60 -2.07
N GLU A 18 -9.73 21.22 -2.78
CA GLU A 18 -10.41 22.05 -3.79
C GLU A 18 -11.13 23.25 -3.15
N ASN A 19 -11.73 23.05 -1.97
CA ASN A 19 -12.45 24.11 -1.27
C ASN A 19 -11.57 24.96 -0.34
N LEU A 20 -10.35 24.51 -0.03
CA LEU A 20 -9.46 25.17 0.91
C LEU A 20 -9.17 26.64 0.59
N PRO A 21 -8.95 27.05 -0.68
CA PRO A 21 -8.73 28.46 -1.01
C PRO A 21 -9.90 29.39 -0.65
N ARG A 22 -11.13 28.84 -0.59
CA ARG A 22 -12.32 29.58 -0.16
C ARG A 22 -12.46 29.63 1.36
N ILE A 23 -12.05 28.58 2.05
CA ILE A 23 -12.18 28.42 3.51
C ILE A 23 -11.03 29.13 4.23
N LEU A 24 -9.81 29.07 3.68
CA LEU A 24 -8.60 29.55 4.32
C LEU A 24 -7.63 30.18 3.30
N PRO A 25 -7.91 31.40 2.83
CA PRO A 25 -7.24 32.00 1.67
C PRO A 25 -5.75 32.29 1.87
N GLU A 26 -5.33 32.66 3.08
CA GLU A 26 -3.97 33.17 3.35
C GLU A 26 -2.89 32.08 3.38
N SER A 27 -3.26 30.80 3.51
CA SER A 27 -2.31 29.68 3.53
C SER A 27 -2.83 28.43 2.84
N SER A 28 -3.69 28.60 1.83
CA SER A 28 -4.31 27.47 1.14
C SER A 28 -3.35 26.70 0.25
N THR A 29 -2.37 27.33 -0.40
CA THR A 29 -1.57 26.67 -1.44
C THR A 29 -0.79 25.47 -0.93
N ASP A 30 0.03 25.67 0.12
CA ASP A 30 0.86 24.59 0.69
C ASP A 30 -0.02 23.50 1.32
N LYS A 31 -1.11 23.91 1.97
CA LYS A 31 -2.05 22.96 2.61
C LYS A 31 -2.86 22.17 1.59
N SER A 32 -3.30 22.79 0.49
CA SER A 32 -3.96 22.09 -0.62
C SER A 32 -3.01 21.08 -1.26
N ALA A 33 -1.74 21.41 -1.42
CA ALA A 33 -0.73 20.47 -1.92
C ALA A 33 -0.53 19.28 -0.96
N LEU A 34 -0.47 19.52 0.35
CA LEU A 34 -0.41 18.45 1.35
C LEU A 34 -1.65 17.55 1.33
N LEU A 35 -2.85 18.13 1.20
CA LEU A 35 -4.09 17.36 1.10
C LEU A 35 -4.15 16.50 -0.18
N GLN A 36 -3.62 17.01 -1.29
CA GLN A 36 -3.47 16.22 -2.53
C GLN A 36 -2.48 15.06 -2.35
N LEU A 37 -1.38 15.27 -1.63
CA LEU A 37 -0.43 14.20 -1.32
C LEU A 37 -1.10 13.10 -0.47
N LEU A 38 -1.82 13.49 0.59
CA LEU A 38 -2.56 12.56 1.44
C LEU A 38 -3.67 11.83 0.67
N THR A 39 -4.33 12.50 -0.27
CA THR A 39 -5.30 11.86 -1.18
C THR A 39 -4.65 10.72 -1.96
N ASN A 40 -3.46 10.96 -2.52
CA ASN A 40 -2.74 9.93 -3.26
C ASN A 40 -2.29 8.76 -2.37
N GLU A 41 -1.91 9.06 -1.12
CA GLU A 41 -1.55 8.03 -0.14
C GLU A 41 -2.75 7.15 0.22
N GLU A 42 -3.92 7.74 0.50
CA GLU A 42 -5.16 6.97 0.76
C GLU A 42 -5.55 6.09 -0.43
N LEU A 43 -5.41 6.57 -1.66
CA LEU A 43 -5.64 5.75 -2.86
C LEU A 43 -4.65 4.59 -2.96
N ALA A 44 -3.38 4.81 -2.62
CA ALA A 44 -2.36 3.75 -2.61
C ALA A 44 -2.69 2.68 -1.56
N TRP A 45 -3.16 3.08 -0.37
CA TRP A 45 -3.64 2.16 0.66
C TRP A 45 -4.85 1.34 0.21
N ALA A 46 -5.84 1.98 -0.43
CA ALA A 46 -7.01 1.28 -0.97
C ALA A 46 -6.60 0.17 -1.95
N VAL A 47 -5.72 0.51 -2.90
CA VAL A 47 -5.21 -0.42 -3.90
C VAL A 47 -4.39 -1.55 -3.26
N TYR A 48 -3.57 -1.24 -2.26
CA TYR A 48 -2.81 -2.25 -1.53
C TYR A 48 -3.72 -3.25 -0.82
N ASP A 49 -4.74 -2.77 -0.12
CA ASP A 49 -5.70 -3.60 0.59
C ASP A 49 -6.46 -4.54 -0.35
N GLU A 50 -6.87 -4.04 -1.53
CA GLU A 50 -7.48 -4.86 -2.57
C GLU A 50 -6.53 -5.94 -3.08
N GLN A 51 -5.28 -5.59 -3.34
CA GLN A 51 -4.27 -6.57 -3.77
C GLN A 51 -4.01 -7.64 -2.71
N VAL A 52 -3.91 -7.27 -1.43
CA VAL A 52 -3.75 -8.24 -0.33
C VAL A 52 -4.96 -9.16 -0.27
N ARG A 53 -6.17 -8.61 -0.34
CA ARG A 53 -7.41 -9.41 -0.32
C ARG A 53 -7.46 -10.38 -1.50
N ALA A 54 -7.09 -9.93 -2.71
CA ALA A 54 -7.04 -10.78 -3.90
C ALA A 54 -6.00 -11.90 -3.75
N LYS A 55 -4.79 -11.61 -3.26
CA LYS A 55 -3.74 -12.60 -3.00
C LYS A 55 -4.19 -13.63 -1.96
N VAL A 56 -4.81 -13.20 -0.87
CA VAL A 56 -5.35 -14.09 0.16
C VAL A 56 -6.48 -14.96 -0.38
N ALA A 57 -7.39 -14.38 -1.17
CA ALA A 57 -8.47 -15.13 -1.80
C ALA A 57 -7.93 -16.20 -2.76
N ALA A 58 -6.94 -15.86 -3.59
CA ALA A 58 -6.27 -16.80 -4.48
C ALA A 58 -5.57 -17.92 -3.70
N ALA A 59 -4.83 -17.59 -2.64
CA ALA A 59 -4.17 -18.56 -1.78
C ALA A 59 -5.16 -19.51 -1.08
N ARG A 60 -6.33 -18.99 -0.65
CA ARG A 60 -7.40 -19.80 -0.06
C ARG A 60 -8.14 -20.68 -1.09
N ALA A 61 -8.22 -20.23 -2.33
CA ALA A 61 -8.83 -20.99 -3.42
C ALA A 61 -7.92 -22.11 -3.93
N ASP A 62 -6.60 -21.98 -3.75
CA ASP A 62 -5.62 -23.01 -4.11
C ASP A 62 -5.91 -24.34 -3.40
N LYS A 63 -6.12 -25.39 -4.18
CA LYS A 63 -6.42 -26.76 -3.71
C LYS A 63 -5.20 -27.66 -3.66
N ARG A 64 -4.03 -27.17 -4.09
CA ARG A 64 -2.79 -27.94 -4.03
C ARG A 64 -2.46 -28.26 -2.56
N PRO A 65 -2.00 -29.47 -2.25
CA PRO A 65 -1.59 -29.81 -0.90
C PRO A 65 -0.47 -28.88 -0.44
N GLY A 66 -0.58 -28.41 0.80
CA GLY A 66 0.42 -27.53 1.39
C GLY A 66 1.80 -28.19 1.43
N MET A 67 2.84 -27.39 1.19
CA MET A 67 4.22 -27.84 1.32
C MET A 67 4.69 -27.66 2.75
N SER A 68 5.29 -28.69 3.34
CA SER A 68 5.93 -28.55 4.66
C SER A 68 7.15 -27.63 4.57
N ILE A 69 7.49 -26.95 5.68
CA ILE A 69 8.68 -26.10 5.75
C ILE A 69 9.96 -26.88 5.43
N ALA A 70 10.02 -28.18 5.80
CA ALA A 70 11.14 -29.05 5.46
C ALA A 70 11.26 -29.28 3.94
N GLN A 71 10.14 -29.55 3.25
CA GLN A 71 10.12 -29.69 1.79
C GLN A 71 10.45 -28.37 1.07
N LEU A 72 9.98 -27.23 1.58
CA LEU A 72 10.28 -25.92 1.01
C LEU A 72 11.79 -25.59 1.06
N ARG A 73 12.46 -25.94 2.16
CA ARG A 73 13.93 -25.76 2.28
C ARG A 73 14.74 -26.67 1.36
N GLN A 74 14.20 -27.83 1.00
CA GLN A 74 14.86 -28.79 0.11
C GLN A 74 14.63 -28.45 -1.38
N GLN A 75 13.55 -27.71 -1.70
CA GLN A 75 13.19 -27.33 -3.07
C GLN A 75 13.51 -25.87 -3.43
N GLY A 76 13.76 -25.01 -2.46
CA GLY A 76 14.19 -23.63 -2.71
C GLY A 76 15.69 -23.56 -3.06
N PRO A 77 16.12 -22.65 -3.97
CA PRO A 77 17.53 -22.35 -4.08
C PRO A 77 17.99 -21.79 -2.73
N ALA A 78 18.98 -22.44 -2.12
CA ALA A 78 19.71 -21.91 -0.97
C ALA A 78 20.31 -20.54 -1.37
N GLY A 79 19.57 -19.46 -1.15
CA GLY A 79 19.99 -18.11 -1.52
C GLY A 79 18.86 -17.12 -1.89
N ALA A 80 17.65 -17.57 -2.24
CA ALA A 80 16.60 -16.64 -2.70
C ALA A 80 15.94 -15.80 -1.59
N PHE A 81 16.00 -16.24 -0.33
CA PHE A 81 15.48 -15.47 0.81
C PHE A 81 16.50 -14.48 1.39
N GLU A 82 17.81 -14.65 1.13
CA GLU A 82 18.84 -13.72 1.61
C GLU A 82 18.96 -12.46 0.75
N GLN A 83 18.75 -12.55 -0.57
CA GLN A 83 18.94 -11.41 -1.49
C GLN A 83 17.89 -10.30 -1.35
N LYS A 84 16.78 -10.52 -0.63
CA LYS A 84 15.78 -9.46 -0.38
C LYS A 84 16.06 -8.59 0.84
N LEU A 85 16.99 -8.98 1.73
CA LEU A 85 17.41 -8.12 2.84
C LEU A 85 18.67 -7.29 2.52
N THR A 86 19.50 -7.72 1.56
CA THR A 86 20.78 -7.04 1.27
C THR A 86 20.67 -5.79 0.39
N VAL A 87 19.51 -5.48 -0.18
CA VAL A 87 19.29 -4.25 -0.98
C VAL A 87 18.93 -3.04 -0.10
N SER A 88 18.74 -3.21 1.21
CA SER A 88 18.32 -2.12 2.12
C SER A 88 19.42 -1.62 3.07
N THR A 89 20.70 -1.93 2.83
CA THR A 89 21.82 -1.38 3.63
C THR A 89 22.94 -0.77 2.79
N ALA A 90 22.78 -0.60 1.48
CA ALA A 90 23.76 0.04 0.63
C ALA A 90 23.11 1.21 -0.12
N ASP A 91 22.88 2.30 0.61
CA ASP A 91 22.82 3.67 0.07
C ASP A 91 22.88 4.66 1.25
N LYS A 92 24.07 4.72 1.86
CA LYS A 92 24.56 5.86 2.64
C LYS A 92 26.07 5.89 2.47
N GLU A 93 26.53 6.50 1.39
CA GLU A 93 27.73 7.34 1.35
C GLU A 93 27.49 8.51 0.41
#